data_AF-A0A031JAD8-F1
#
_entry.id   AF-A0A031JAD8-F1
#
_cell.length_a   1.000
_cell.length_b   1.000
_cell.length_c   1.000
_cell.angle_alpha   90.00
_cell.angle_beta   90.00
_cell.angle_gamma   90.00
#
_symmetry.space_group_name_H-M   'P 1'
#
loop_
_entity.id
_entity.type
_entity.pdbx_description
1 polymer ?
#
loop_
_entity_poly.entity_id
_entity_poly.type
_entity_poly.pdbx_seq_one_letter_code
_entity_poly.pdbx_strand_id
1 'polypeptide(L)'
;MTRLDVEGIRTQVRALNFTRGTPAEISMWRDDDADSRANLAIEGMALEGDEDALFDMLRDEGVPPPLATRIVLRLLDHPDADPALAITPVPITAER
;
A
#
# COMPACT_ATOMS: atom_id res chain seq x y z
N MET A 1 14.92 8.26 -2.75
CA MET A 1 13.59 7.62 -2.75
C MET A 1 13.48 6.76 -1.50
N THR A 2 12.31 6.67 -0.87
CA THR A 2 12.14 5.82 0.32
C THR A 2 12.37 4.37 -0.09
N ARG A 3 13.39 3.73 0.49
CA ARG A 3 13.66 2.31 0.23
C ARG A 3 12.70 1.47 1.07
N LEU A 4 11.75 0.80 0.43
CA LEU A 4 10.79 -0.08 1.10
C LEU A 4 11.18 -1.54 0.91
N ASP A 5 11.22 -2.29 2.01
CA ASP A 5 11.30 -3.75 1.96
C ASP A 5 9.91 -4.33 1.65
N VAL A 6 9.53 -4.31 0.36
CA VAL A 6 8.20 -4.74 -0.10
C VAL A 6 7.93 -6.21 0.28
N GLU A 7 8.93 -7.09 0.26
CA GLU A 7 8.76 -8.50 0.64
C GLU A 7 8.62 -8.69 2.16
N GLY A 8 9.37 -7.91 2.95
CA GLY A 8 9.16 -7.83 4.40
C GLY A 8 7.76 -7.33 4.74
N ILE A 9 7.26 -6.32 4.04
CA ILE A 9 5.89 -5.79 4.20
C ILE A 9 4.86 -6.85 3.76
N ARG A 10 5.06 -7.52 2.62
CA ARG A 10 4.18 -8.60 2.13
C ARG A 10 3.99 -9.68 3.19
N THR A 11 5.07 -10.06 3.88
CA THR A 11 5.03 -11.05 4.96
C THR A 11 4.14 -10.59 6.11
N GLN A 12 4.24 -9.32 6.51
CA GLN A 12 3.38 -8.73 7.56
C GLN A 12 1.91 -8.67 7.12
N VAL A 13 1.64 -8.24 5.88
CA VAL A 13 0.28 -8.21 5.31
C VAL A 13 -0.35 -9.59 5.31
N ARG A 14 0.40 -10.63 4.93
CA ARG A 14 -0.09 -12.03 4.96
C ARG A 14 -0.42 -12.54 6.36
N ALA A 15 0.20 -11.98 7.40
CA ALA A 15 -0.07 -12.33 8.78
C ALA A 15 -1.29 -11.58 9.37
N LEU A 16 -1.78 -10.52 8.72
CA LEU A 16 -2.98 -9.80 9.16
C LEU A 16 -4.24 -10.67 8.99
N ASN A 17 -5.15 -10.56 9.96
CA ASN A 17 -6.45 -11.19 9.88
C ASN A 17 -7.47 -10.24 9.23
N PHE A 18 -7.70 -10.39 7.94
CA PHE A 18 -8.72 -9.66 7.19
C PHE A 18 -9.31 -10.52 6.07
N THR A 19 -10.49 -10.14 5.61
CA THR A 19 -11.10 -10.77 4.43
C THR A 19 -10.46 -10.21 3.17
N ARG A 20 -9.77 -11.06 2.42
CA ARG A 20 -9.23 -10.70 1.11
C ARG A 20 -10.35 -10.50 0.10
N GLY A 21 -10.15 -9.57 -0.82
CA GLY A 21 -11.08 -9.33 -1.92
C GLY A 21 -11.28 -10.57 -2.78
N THR A 22 -12.50 -10.74 -3.29
CA THR A 22 -12.79 -11.71 -4.33
C THR A 22 -12.12 -11.30 -5.65
N PRO A 23 -11.96 -12.24 -6.61
CA PRO A 23 -11.38 -11.90 -7.92
C PRO A 23 -12.12 -10.76 -8.64
N ALA A 24 -13.44 -10.68 -8.49
CA ALA A 24 -14.26 -9.62 -9.08
C ALA A 24 -13.99 -8.26 -8.43
N GLU A 25 -13.91 -8.21 -7.09
CA GLU A 25 -13.57 -6.99 -6.35
C GLU A 25 -12.14 -6.54 -6.67
N ILE A 26 -11.19 -7.47 -6.72
CA ILE A 26 -9.80 -7.16 -7.10
C ILE A 26 -9.76 -6.57 -8.51
N SER A 27 -10.50 -7.13 -9.48
CA SER A 27 -10.57 -6.56 -10.84
C SER A 27 -11.10 -5.14 -10.83
N MET A 28 -12.20 -4.90 -10.12
CA MET A 28 -12.78 -3.55 -10.00
C MET A 28 -11.79 -2.56 -9.38
N TRP A 29 -11.10 -2.95 -8.30
CA TRP A 29 -10.09 -2.10 -7.67
C TRP A 29 -8.87 -1.85 -8.57
N ARG A 30 -8.52 -2.78 -9.47
CA ARG A 30 -7.44 -2.57 -10.47
C ARG A 30 -7.82 -1.45 -11.41
N ASP A 31 -9.05 -1.46 -11.89
CA ASP A 31 -9.55 -0.50 -12.86
C ASP A 31 -9.64 0.90 -12.24
N ASP A 32 -10.22 1.00 -11.04
CA ASP A 32 -10.34 2.26 -10.29
C ASP A 32 -8.96 2.86 -9.92
N ASP A 33 -8.00 2.01 -9.57
CA ASP A 33 -6.64 2.47 -9.27
C ASP A 33 -5.88 2.91 -10.53
N ALA A 34 -6.06 2.23 -11.66
CA ALA A 34 -5.43 2.63 -12.91
C ALA A 34 -5.88 4.04 -13.34
N ASP A 35 -7.17 4.35 -13.19
CA ASP A 35 -7.70 5.69 -13.43
C ASP A 35 -7.11 6.71 -12.43
N SER A 36 -7.07 6.35 -11.14
CA SER A 36 -6.49 7.20 -10.10
C SER A 36 -5.00 7.49 -10.34
N ARG A 37 -4.20 6.49 -10.75
CA ARG A 37 -2.77 6.64 -11.08
C ARG A 37 -2.57 7.49 -12.33
N ALA A 38 -3.43 7.35 -13.34
CA ALA A 38 -3.39 8.21 -14.52
C ALA A 38 -3.62 9.69 -14.15
N ASN A 39 -4.59 9.96 -13.27
CA ASN A 39 -4.84 11.30 -12.76
C ASN A 39 -3.64 11.85 -11.98
N LEU A 40 -3.04 11.06 -11.08
CA LEU A 40 -1.84 11.47 -10.35
C LEU A 40 -0.65 11.77 -11.27
N ALA A 41 -0.44 10.96 -12.31
CA ALA A 41 0.63 11.17 -13.27
C ALA A 41 0.46 12.47 -14.07
N ILE A 42 -0.79 12.84 -14.42
CA ILE A 42 -1.09 14.14 -15.05
C ILE A 42 -0.72 15.31 -14.12
N GLU A 43 -0.94 15.14 -12.82
CA GLU A 43 -0.59 16.14 -11.79
C GLU A 43 0.91 16.11 -11.40
N GLY A 44 1.74 15.29 -12.07
CA GLY A 44 3.17 15.16 -11.76
C GLY A 44 3.46 14.45 -10.44
N MET A 45 2.51 13.66 -9.94
CA MET A 45 2.58 12.88 -8.69
C MET A 45 2.53 11.38 -8.97
N ALA A 46 3.11 10.93 -10.09
CA ALA A 46 3.20 9.51 -10.39
C ALA A 46 3.94 8.76 -9.27
N LEU A 47 3.42 7.60 -8.89
CA LEU A 47 4.14 6.69 -8.00
C LEU A 47 5.32 6.07 -8.76
N GLU A 48 6.47 5.98 -8.10
CA GLU A 48 7.69 5.46 -8.71
C GLU A 48 8.41 4.44 -7.80
N GLY A 49 9.09 3.48 -8.42
CA GLY A 49 9.94 2.51 -7.73
C GLY A 49 9.20 1.72 -6.64
N ASP A 50 9.69 1.82 -5.41
CA ASP A 50 9.19 1.04 -4.27
C ASP A 50 7.76 1.43 -3.87
N GLU A 51 7.32 2.67 -4.12
CA GLU A 51 5.96 3.11 -3.83
C GLU A 51 4.95 2.43 -4.77
N ASP A 52 5.24 2.43 -6.07
CA ASP A 52 4.43 1.73 -7.06
C ASP A 52 4.37 0.21 -6.77
N ALA A 53 5.52 -0.39 -6.46
CA ALA A 53 5.63 -1.79 -6.09
C ALA A 53 4.86 -2.15 -4.80
N LEU A 54 4.80 -1.26 -3.81
CA LEU A 54 4.01 -1.45 -2.60
C LEU A 54 2.52 -1.55 -2.93
N PHE A 55 1.97 -0.61 -3.71
CA PHE A 55 0.55 -0.60 -4.03
C PHE A 55 0.15 -1.78 -4.93
N ASP A 56 1.02 -2.18 -5.86
CA ASP A 56 0.83 -3.40 -6.66
C ASP A 56 0.77 -4.65 -5.78
N MET A 57 1.70 -4.79 -4.84
CA MET A 57 1.73 -5.91 -3.90
C MET A 57 0.48 -5.97 -3.02
N LEU A 58 0.03 -4.84 -2.45
CA LEU A 58 -1.18 -4.80 -1.64
C LEU A 58 -2.42 -5.29 -2.43
N ARG A 59 -2.48 -4.94 -3.71
CA ARG A 59 -3.56 -5.38 -4.61
C ARG A 59 -3.46 -6.86 -4.95
N ASP A 60 -2.27 -7.37 -5.21
CA ASP A 60 -2.02 -8.80 -5.46
C ASP A 60 -2.40 -9.65 -4.23
N GLU A 61 -2.20 -9.13 -3.02
CA GLU A 61 -2.64 -9.76 -1.79
C GLU A 61 -4.15 -9.59 -1.52
N GLY A 62 -4.89 -8.91 -2.40
CA GLY A 62 -6.33 -8.71 -2.27
C GLY A 62 -6.70 -7.84 -1.06
N VAL A 63 -5.83 -6.91 -0.68
CA VAL A 63 -6.08 -5.95 0.41
C VAL A 63 -7.17 -4.98 -0.03
N PRO A 64 -8.29 -4.85 0.71
CA PRO A 64 -9.32 -3.87 0.40
C PRO A 64 -8.77 -2.44 0.47
N PRO A 65 -9.20 -1.49 -0.39
CA PRO A 65 -8.66 -0.14 -0.43
C PRO A 65 -8.62 0.59 0.93
N PRO A 66 -9.67 0.51 1.80
CA PRO A 66 -9.61 1.13 3.13
C PRO A 66 -8.55 0.52 4.06
N LEU A 67 -8.21 -0.77 3.89
CA LEU A 67 -7.13 -1.40 4.64
C LEU A 67 -5.76 -1.03 4.07
N ALA A 68 -5.64 -0.90 2.74
CA ALA A 68 -4.40 -0.44 2.11
C ALA A 68 -3.97 0.94 2.64
N THR A 69 -4.92 1.89 2.72
CA THR A 69 -4.66 3.21 3.34
C THR A 69 -4.17 3.08 4.78
N ARG A 70 -4.81 2.25 5.61
CA ARG A 70 -4.40 2.05 7.02
C ARG A 70 -3.00 1.43 7.14
N ILE A 71 -2.67 0.49 6.26
CA ILE A 71 -1.33 -0.11 6.20
C ILE A 71 -0.31 0.98 5.85
N VAL A 72 -0.55 1.81 4.82
CA VAL A 72 0.35 2.90 4.44
C VAL A 72 0.54 3.89 5.59
N LEU A 73 -0.54 4.35 6.23
CA LEU A 73 -0.46 5.24 7.38
C LEU A 73 0.39 4.64 8.50
N ARG A 74 0.22 3.35 8.79
CA ARG A 74 0.98 2.65 9.83
C ARG A 74 2.45 2.47 9.45
N LEU A 75 2.75 2.15 8.19
CA LEU A 75 4.12 2.05 7.68
C LEU A 75 4.87 3.38 7.82
N LEU A 76 4.18 4.50 7.58
CA LEU A 76 4.76 5.84 7.67
C LEU A 76 4.79 6.42 9.09
N ASP A 77 4.34 5.66 10.10
CA ASP A 77 4.13 6.13 11.47
C ASP A 77 3.31 7.43 11.55
N HIS A 78 2.29 7.54 10.68
CA HIS A 78 1.45 8.72 10.58
C HIS A 78 0.62 8.91 11.86
N PRO A 79 0.36 10.14 12.34
CA PRO A 79 -0.43 10.37 13.57
C PRO A 79 -1.85 9.78 13.53
N ASP A 80 -2.44 9.67 12.34
CA ASP A 80 -3.77 9.06 12.13
C ASP A 80 -3.72 7.53 11.97
N ALA A 81 -2.54 6.91 12.05
CA ALA A 81 -2.43 5.46 11.96
C ALA A 81 -3.09 4.79 13.16
N ASP A 82 -3.78 3.67 12.90
CA ASP A 82 -4.24 2.79 13.98
C ASP A 82 -3.03 2.11 14.64
N PRO A 83 -2.69 2.43 15.90
CA PRO A 83 -1.53 1.85 16.56
C PRO A 83 -1.69 0.36 16.85
N ALA A 84 -2.92 -0.15 16.87
CA ALA A 84 -3.22 -1.56 17.08
C ALA A 84 -3.08 -2.39 15.80
N LEU A 85 -2.92 -1.76 14.63
CA LEU A 85 -2.65 -2.48 13.38
C LEU A 85 -1.28 -3.15 13.48
N ALA A 86 -1.27 -4.49 13.35
CA ALA A 86 -0.09 -5.34 13.45
C ALA A 86 0.84 -5.25 12.22
N ILE A 87 1.16 -4.01 11.83
CA ILE A 87 2.17 -3.63 10.86
C ILE A 87 3.22 -2.81 11.61
N THR A 88 4.48 -3.14 11.38
CA THR A 88 5.63 -2.44 11.94
C THR A 88 5.94 -1.23 11.05
N PRO A 89 6.05 0.00 11.60
CA PRO A 89 6.49 1.15 10.83
C PRO A 89 7.84 0.92 10.16
N VAL A 90 8.01 1.39 8.93
CA VAL A 90 9.29 1.33 8.22
C VAL A 90 10.15 2.52 8.62
N PRO A 91 11.48 2.34 8.78
CA PRO A 91 12.37 3.48 8.90
C PRO A 91 12.37 4.22 7.55
N ILE A 92 11.67 5.35 7.48
CA ILE A 92 11.74 6.24 6.31
C ILE A 92 13.16 6.82 6.28
N THR A 93 14.06 6.12 5.58
CA THR A 93 15.40 6.64 5.35
C THR A 93 15.32 7.54 4.13
N ALA A 94 15.13 8.84 4.36
CA ALA A 94 15.43 9.81 3.33
C ALA A 94 16.92 9.72 3.04
N GLU A 95 17.30 9.28 1.84
CA GLU A 95 18.66 9.53 1.35
C GLU A 95 18.87 11.05 1.38
N ARG A 96 19.81 11.50 2.23
CA ARG A 96 20.23 12.90 2.34
C ARG A 96 21.16 13.27 1.19
#